data_AF-M1ZWH2-F1
#
_entry.id   AF-M1ZWH2-F1
#
_cell.length_a   1.000
_cell.length_b   1.000
_cell.length_c   1.000
_cell.angle_alpha   90.00
_cell.angle_beta   90.00
_cell.angle_gamma   90.00
#
_symmetry.space_group_name_H-M   'P 1'
#
loop_
_entity.id
_entity.type
_entity.pdbx_description
1 polymer ?
#
loop_
_entity_poly.entity_id
_entity_poly.type
_entity_poly.pdbx_seq_one_letter_code
_entity_poly.pdbx_strand_id
1 'polypeptide(L)'
;FVKSIKKEIICFVDNCYGEFIDTKEPTDVGADLVAGSLIKNIGGGIAPTGGYIAGREKYVTQAAYRLTTPGIGGECGSTFGVVRQMYQGLFLAPHISMEAIKGAVFCSRIMELAGFEVLPKYNDDRSDIIQAIKFNDKEKLINFCKGIQQGSPVDSFVSCEPWDMPGYKDQVIMAAGAFIQGSSIELSADAPIRDPFIAYLQGGLTFDHAKIGILISLSKILK
;
A
#
# COMPACT_ATOMS: atom_id res chain seq x y z
N PHE A 1 2.84 27.39 -1.17
CA PHE A 1 3.30 28.00 -2.44
C PHE A 1 2.19 28.10 -3.49
N VAL A 2 1.55 27.00 -3.94
CA VAL A 2 0.52 27.10 -5.01
C VAL A 2 -0.67 28.02 -4.61
N LYS A 3 -1.19 27.85 -3.39
CA LYS A 3 -2.28 28.69 -2.84
C LYS A 3 -1.90 30.17 -2.64
N SER A 4 -0.62 30.52 -2.56
CA SER A 4 -0.19 31.93 -2.51
C SER A 4 -0.17 32.58 -3.89
N ILE A 5 -0.11 31.79 -4.97
CA ILE A 5 -0.24 32.26 -6.35
C ILE A 5 -1.73 32.38 -6.73
N LYS A 6 -2.51 31.34 -6.43
CA LYS A 6 -3.95 31.31 -6.72
C LYS A 6 -4.71 30.60 -5.60
N LYS A 7 -5.45 31.39 -4.80
CA LYS A 7 -6.17 30.87 -3.63
C LYS A 7 -7.31 29.93 -4.01
N GLU A 8 -7.93 30.14 -5.17
CA GLU A 8 -9.08 29.36 -5.65
C GLU A 8 -8.70 28.00 -6.28
N ILE A 9 -7.40 27.71 -6.46
CA ILE A 9 -6.98 26.41 -6.99
C ILE A 9 -7.46 25.30 -6.06
N ILE A 10 -7.91 24.17 -6.60
CA ILE A 10 -8.31 23.01 -5.78
C ILE A 10 -7.08 22.13 -5.61
N CYS A 11 -6.66 21.91 -4.37
CA CYS A 11 -5.57 21.00 -4.03
C CYS A 11 -6.16 19.62 -3.73
N PHE A 12 -6.01 18.70 -4.69
CA PHE A 12 -6.33 17.29 -4.52
C PHE A 12 -5.04 16.50 -4.21
N VAL A 13 -5.09 15.58 -3.25
CA VAL A 13 -3.99 14.66 -2.91
C VAL A 13 -4.50 13.22 -2.98
N ASP A 14 -3.84 12.38 -3.77
CA ASP A 14 -3.97 10.93 -3.66
C ASP A 14 -3.22 10.49 -2.40
N ASN A 15 -3.97 10.02 -1.41
CA ASN A 15 -3.44 9.77 -0.07
C ASN A 15 -3.14 8.29 0.19
N CYS A 16 -3.20 7.46 -0.86
CA CYS A 16 -2.94 6.04 -0.73
C CYS A 16 -1.61 5.75 -0.04
N TYR A 17 -1.63 4.80 0.90
CA TYR A 17 -0.48 4.34 1.69
C TYR A 17 0.00 5.28 2.78
N GLY A 18 -0.45 6.54 2.78
CA GLY A 18 -0.07 7.54 3.77
C GLY A 18 -1.01 7.62 4.98
N GLU A 19 -2.16 6.95 4.93
CA GLU A 19 -3.14 7.05 6.01
C GLU A 19 -2.55 6.51 7.33
N PHE A 20 -2.63 7.35 8.36
CA PHE A 20 -2.18 7.10 9.73
C PHE A 20 -0.66 6.92 9.90
N ILE A 21 0.16 7.33 8.92
CA ILE A 21 1.63 7.27 9.04
C ILE A 21 2.19 8.46 9.82
N ASP A 22 1.52 9.61 9.73
CA ASP A 22 1.77 10.79 10.56
C ASP A 22 0.51 11.10 11.40
N THR A 23 0.69 11.92 12.43
CA THR A 23 -0.35 12.52 13.27
C THR A 23 -1.26 13.49 12.51
N LYS A 24 -0.88 13.89 11.30
CA LYS A 24 -1.62 14.79 10.42
C LYS A 24 -1.80 14.15 9.06
N GLU A 25 -2.96 14.39 8.47
CA GLU A 25 -3.27 14.03 7.09
C GLU A 25 -3.21 15.26 6.17
N PRO A 26 -3.17 15.11 4.83
CA PRO A 26 -3.09 16.25 3.92
C PRO A 26 -4.19 17.31 4.13
N THR A 27 -5.38 16.89 4.59
CA THR A 27 -6.48 17.81 4.91
C THR A 27 -6.14 18.76 6.06
N ASP A 28 -5.31 18.36 7.02
CA ASP A 28 -4.88 19.20 8.15
C ASP A 28 -3.89 20.29 7.73
N VAL A 29 -3.23 20.08 6.58
CA VAL A 29 -2.22 21.01 6.03
C VAL A 29 -2.68 21.73 4.76
N GLY A 30 -3.98 21.67 4.46
CA GLY A 30 -4.62 22.53 3.46
C GLY A 30 -4.97 21.87 2.13
N ALA A 31 -4.94 20.54 2.02
CA ALA A 31 -5.58 19.84 0.91
C ALA A 31 -7.10 20.06 0.96
N ASP A 32 -7.70 20.34 -0.20
CA ASP A 32 -9.15 20.58 -0.30
C ASP A 32 -9.94 19.28 -0.46
N LEU A 33 -9.29 18.24 -0.99
CA LEU A 33 -9.88 16.94 -1.24
C LEU A 33 -8.77 15.87 -1.23
N VAL A 34 -9.04 14.73 -0.60
CA VAL A 34 -8.20 13.54 -0.63
C VAL A 34 -9.01 12.33 -1.04
N ALA A 35 -8.35 11.33 -1.62
CA ALA A 35 -8.95 10.04 -1.89
C ALA A 35 -7.96 8.91 -1.60
N GLY A 36 -8.50 7.72 -1.32
CA GLY A 36 -7.71 6.52 -1.13
C GLY A 36 -8.56 5.25 -1.17
N SER A 37 -7.91 4.12 -0.95
CA SER A 37 -8.52 2.79 -1.09
C SER A 37 -8.75 2.13 0.27
N LEU A 38 -9.92 1.50 0.46
CA LEU A 38 -10.21 0.76 1.68
C LEU A 38 -9.49 -0.60 1.75
N ILE A 39 -8.93 -1.12 0.66
CA ILE A 39 -8.08 -2.33 0.71
C ILE A 39 -6.59 -2.00 0.94
N LYS A 40 -6.33 -0.78 1.44
CA LYS A 40 -5.02 -0.29 1.90
C LYS A 40 -5.10 0.03 3.39
N ASN A 41 -4.26 0.94 3.87
CA ASN A 41 -4.09 1.33 5.27
C ASN A 41 -5.41 1.52 6.01
N ILE A 42 -6.28 2.39 5.49
CA ILE A 42 -7.50 2.85 6.19
C ILE A 42 -8.54 1.76 6.43
N GLY A 43 -8.47 0.63 5.71
CA GLY A 43 -9.35 -0.51 5.95
C GLY A 43 -8.83 -1.53 6.94
N GLY A 44 -7.59 -1.36 7.44
CA GLY A 44 -7.01 -2.19 8.51
C GLY A 44 -6.96 -3.69 8.18
N GLY A 45 -6.93 -4.07 6.90
CA GLY A 45 -6.97 -5.48 6.47
C GLY A 45 -8.32 -6.18 6.67
N ILE A 46 -9.37 -5.44 7.00
CA ILE A 46 -10.71 -5.99 7.30
C ILE A 46 -11.74 -5.55 6.27
N ALA A 47 -11.63 -4.31 5.77
CA ALA A 47 -12.53 -3.81 4.75
C ALA A 47 -12.40 -4.66 3.47
N PRO A 48 -13.48 -5.26 2.96
CA PRO A 48 -13.40 -6.22 1.86
C PRO A 48 -13.19 -5.55 0.50
N THR A 49 -13.58 -4.28 0.37
CA THR A 49 -13.46 -3.47 -0.85
C THR A 49 -13.76 -2.00 -0.53
N GLY A 50 -13.66 -1.14 -1.54
CA GLY A 50 -14.15 0.23 -1.53
C GLY A 50 -13.05 1.29 -1.58
N GLY A 51 -13.48 2.55 -1.52
CA GLY A 51 -12.61 3.72 -1.47
C GLY A 51 -13.26 4.81 -0.62
N TYR A 52 -12.48 5.83 -0.27
CA TYR A 52 -12.97 7.00 0.45
C TYR A 52 -12.61 8.28 -0.28
N ILE A 53 -13.41 9.31 -0.03
CA ILE A 53 -13.12 10.69 -0.38
C ILE A 53 -13.39 11.53 0.87
N ALA A 54 -12.43 12.36 1.26
CA ALA A 54 -12.56 13.27 2.39
C ALA A 54 -12.08 14.67 1.99
N GLY A 55 -12.67 15.72 2.56
CA GLY A 55 -12.29 17.10 2.23
C GLY A 55 -13.45 18.07 2.41
N ARG A 56 -13.39 19.19 1.68
CA ARG A 56 -14.43 20.23 1.76
C ARG A 56 -15.75 19.72 1.19
N GLU A 57 -16.84 20.01 1.91
CA GLU A 57 -18.21 19.62 1.58
C GLU A 57 -18.54 19.79 0.10
N LYS A 58 -18.36 21.01 -0.45
CA LYS A 58 -18.63 21.32 -1.87
C LYS A 58 -17.99 20.32 -2.85
N TYR A 59 -16.76 19.87 -2.58
CA TYR A 59 -16.02 18.97 -3.47
C TYR A 59 -16.40 17.51 -3.25
N VAL A 60 -16.66 17.11 -2.00
CA VAL A 60 -17.21 15.79 -1.68
C VAL A 60 -18.59 15.61 -2.32
N THR A 61 -19.47 16.61 -2.26
CA THR A 61 -20.78 16.60 -2.92
C THR A 61 -20.66 16.44 -4.44
N GLN A 62 -19.72 17.14 -5.09
CA GLN A 62 -19.47 16.97 -6.53
C GLN A 62 -18.98 15.56 -6.87
N ALA A 63 -18.08 15.00 -6.06
CA ALA A 63 -17.62 13.63 -6.22
C ALA A 63 -18.77 12.61 -6.05
N ALA A 64 -19.66 12.84 -5.08
CA ALA A 64 -20.84 12.00 -4.88
C ALA A 64 -21.78 12.03 -6.09
N TYR A 65 -22.07 13.20 -6.66
CA TYR A 65 -22.87 13.28 -7.91
C TYR A 65 -22.21 12.59 -9.09
N ARG A 66 -20.87 12.59 -9.16
CA ARG A 66 -20.13 11.88 -10.20
C ARG A 66 -20.18 10.37 -10.00
N LEU A 67 -20.11 9.89 -8.75
CA LEU A 67 -20.17 8.48 -8.41
C LEU A 67 -21.54 7.88 -8.71
N THR A 68 -22.60 8.65 -8.45
CA THR A 68 -23.99 8.23 -8.68
C THR A 68 -24.60 8.99 -9.86
N THR A 69 -25.38 10.04 -9.60
CA THR A 69 -25.98 10.93 -10.59
C THR A 69 -26.37 12.26 -9.92
N PRO A 70 -26.38 13.39 -10.65
CA PRO A 70 -26.92 14.65 -10.14
C PRO A 70 -28.35 14.51 -9.59
N GLY A 71 -28.63 15.22 -8.49
CA GLY A 71 -29.91 15.16 -7.79
C GLY A 71 -29.98 14.07 -6.72
N ILE A 72 -29.37 12.90 -6.93
CA ILE A 72 -29.30 11.82 -5.92
C ILE A 72 -28.06 11.98 -5.03
N GLY A 73 -26.88 12.14 -5.63
CA GLY A 73 -25.63 12.28 -4.88
C GLY A 73 -25.37 11.08 -3.95
N GLY A 74 -24.94 11.37 -2.71
CA GLY A 74 -24.60 10.35 -1.72
C GLY A 74 -25.77 9.84 -0.87
N GLU A 75 -27.00 10.31 -1.11
CA GLU A 75 -28.16 9.98 -0.28
C GLU A 75 -28.69 8.55 -0.48
N CYS A 76 -28.36 7.92 -1.62
CA CYS A 76 -28.79 6.56 -1.96
C CYS A 76 -27.59 5.64 -2.21
N GLY A 77 -27.67 4.43 -1.65
CA GLY A 77 -26.68 3.37 -1.84
C GLY A 77 -26.79 2.30 -0.77
N SER A 78 -27.10 1.06 -1.17
CA SER A 78 -27.16 -0.07 -0.25
C SER A 78 -25.75 -0.42 0.25
N THR A 79 -25.59 -0.63 1.56
CA THR A 79 -24.28 -0.91 2.17
C THR A 79 -23.91 -2.40 2.19
N PHE A 80 -24.75 -3.26 1.59
CA PHE A 80 -24.53 -4.71 1.43
C PHE A 80 -24.16 -5.49 2.70
N GLY A 81 -24.43 -4.94 3.88
CA GLY A 81 -24.06 -5.54 5.17
C GLY A 81 -22.57 -5.47 5.52
N VAL A 82 -21.72 -4.78 4.73
CA VAL A 82 -20.26 -4.71 4.96
C VAL A 82 -19.85 -3.54 5.87
N VAL A 83 -20.79 -2.70 6.29
CA VAL A 83 -20.52 -1.48 7.07
C VAL A 83 -19.76 -1.77 8.38
N ARG A 84 -20.04 -2.89 9.05
CA ARG A 84 -19.33 -3.30 10.27
C ARG A 84 -17.84 -3.50 10.02
N GLN A 85 -17.48 -4.13 8.89
CA GLN A 85 -16.07 -4.36 8.52
C GLN A 85 -15.35 -3.05 8.22
N MET A 86 -16.03 -2.08 7.60
CA MET A 86 -15.46 -0.74 7.38
C MET A 86 -15.17 -0.02 8.70
N TYR A 87 -16.12 -0.01 9.64
CA TYR A 87 -15.92 0.62 10.96
C TYR A 87 -14.83 -0.08 11.78
N GLN A 88 -14.85 -1.41 11.81
CA GLN A 88 -13.84 -2.18 12.54
C GLN A 88 -12.44 -2.02 11.92
N GLY A 89 -12.37 -2.03 10.59
CA GLY A 89 -11.16 -1.78 9.83
C GLY A 89 -10.58 -0.41 10.13
N LEU A 90 -11.40 0.65 10.05
CA LEU A 90 -10.98 2.01 10.38
C LEU A 90 -10.46 2.15 11.82
N PHE A 91 -11.12 1.50 12.79
CA PHE A 91 -10.68 1.53 14.18
C PHE A 91 -9.29 0.88 14.38
N LEU A 92 -9.00 -0.20 13.65
CA LEU A 92 -7.73 -0.91 13.73
C LEU A 92 -6.65 -0.36 12.78
N ALA A 93 -7.04 0.45 11.79
CA ALA A 93 -6.16 0.95 10.75
C ALA A 93 -4.88 1.64 11.25
N PRO A 94 -4.90 2.51 12.29
CA PRO A 94 -3.67 3.11 12.80
C PRO A 94 -2.68 2.07 13.34
N HIS A 95 -3.18 1.05 14.05
CA HIS A 95 -2.34 -0.01 14.58
C HIS A 95 -1.74 -0.86 13.46
N ILE A 96 -2.57 -1.33 12.54
CA ILE A 96 -2.14 -2.20 11.42
C ILE A 96 -1.17 -1.46 10.49
N SER A 97 -1.38 -0.17 10.24
CA SER A 97 -0.46 0.64 9.44
C SER A 97 0.93 0.72 10.10
N MET A 98 0.99 0.82 11.43
CA MET A 98 2.26 0.79 12.17
C MET A 98 2.92 -0.59 12.18
N GLU A 99 2.16 -1.68 12.15
CA GLU A 99 2.72 -3.03 11.98
C GLU A 99 3.42 -3.15 10.61
N ALA A 100 2.80 -2.64 9.54
CA ALA A 100 3.41 -2.57 8.21
C ALA A 100 4.67 -1.66 8.19
N ILE A 101 4.64 -0.48 8.84
CA ILE A 101 5.80 0.42 8.96
C ILE A 101 6.96 -0.26 9.68
N LYS A 102 6.71 -0.94 10.81
CA LYS A 102 7.76 -1.70 11.50
C LYS A 102 8.35 -2.78 10.59
N GLY A 103 7.50 -3.45 9.80
CA GLY A 103 7.92 -4.41 8.78
C GLY A 103 8.83 -3.77 7.73
N ALA A 104 8.45 -2.60 7.20
CA ALA A 104 9.24 -1.84 6.23
C ALA A 104 10.59 -1.38 6.81
N VAL A 105 10.63 -0.87 8.04
CA VAL A 105 11.86 -0.48 8.75
C VAL A 105 12.77 -1.69 8.98
N PHE A 106 12.21 -2.81 9.41
CA PHE A 106 12.95 -4.06 9.57
C PHE A 106 13.52 -4.55 8.24
N CYS A 107 12.71 -4.54 7.18
CA CYS A 107 13.13 -4.89 5.83
C CYS A 107 14.27 -4.00 5.35
N SER A 108 14.12 -2.68 5.49
CA SER A 108 15.16 -1.69 5.16
C SER A 108 16.48 -2.05 5.83
N ARG A 109 16.47 -2.24 7.16
CA ARG A 109 17.70 -2.47 7.91
C ARG A 109 18.35 -3.81 7.60
N ILE A 110 17.57 -4.89 7.51
CA ILE A 110 18.13 -6.22 7.28
C ILE A 110 18.68 -6.37 5.85
N MET A 111 18.03 -5.76 4.86
CA MET A 111 18.49 -5.75 3.47
C MET A 111 19.75 -4.87 3.31
N GLU A 112 19.81 -3.72 3.99
CA GLU A 112 21.01 -2.88 4.05
C GLU A 112 22.20 -3.67 4.64
N LEU A 113 21.99 -4.38 5.76
CA LEU A 113 23.02 -5.23 6.38
C LEU A 113 23.44 -6.41 5.48
N ALA A 114 22.54 -6.90 4.62
CA ALA A 114 22.83 -7.92 3.62
C ALA A 114 23.53 -7.37 2.35
N GLY A 115 23.81 -6.07 2.31
CA GLY A 115 24.57 -5.44 1.22
C GLY A 115 23.72 -4.90 0.06
N PHE A 116 22.39 -4.81 0.23
CA PHE A 116 21.50 -4.23 -0.78
C PHE A 116 21.27 -2.74 -0.51
N GLU A 117 21.07 -1.95 -1.57
CA GLU A 117 20.61 -0.58 -1.43
C GLU A 117 19.10 -0.55 -1.17
N VAL A 118 18.67 0.31 -0.24
CA VAL A 118 17.27 0.43 0.17
C VAL A 118 16.81 1.88 0.15
N LEU A 119 15.52 2.08 -0.09
CA LEU A 119 14.88 3.39 0.00
C LEU A 119 13.43 3.22 0.48
N PRO A 120 12.98 3.94 1.52
CA PRO A 120 13.78 4.77 2.44
C PRO A 120 14.71 3.91 3.33
N LYS A 121 15.65 4.56 4.02
CA LYS A 121 16.47 3.91 5.06
C LYS A 121 15.65 3.63 6.32
N TYR A 122 16.22 2.84 7.22
CA TYR A 122 15.54 2.43 8.45
C TYR A 122 15.32 3.61 9.42
N ASN A 123 16.11 4.68 9.29
CA ASN A 123 16.12 5.87 10.14
C ASN A 123 15.66 7.15 9.42
N ASP A 124 15.14 7.03 8.20
CA ASP A 124 14.51 8.15 7.49
C ASP A 124 13.07 8.32 7.97
N ASP A 125 12.56 9.56 7.90
CA ASP A 125 11.14 9.84 8.08
C ASP A 125 10.32 9.14 6.98
N ARG A 126 9.11 8.71 7.32
CA ARG A 126 8.23 7.95 6.42
C ARG A 126 6.90 8.67 6.23
N SER A 127 6.43 8.68 4.99
CA SER A 127 5.11 9.19 4.61
C SER A 127 4.17 8.11 4.08
N ASP A 128 4.68 6.88 3.90
CA ASP A 128 3.91 5.73 3.42
C ASP A 128 4.52 4.41 3.93
N ILE A 129 3.84 3.28 3.65
CA ILE A 129 4.26 1.94 4.05
C ILE A 129 5.22 1.24 3.06
N ILE A 130 5.62 1.90 1.98
CA ILE A 130 6.37 1.28 0.88
C ILE A 130 7.85 1.17 1.27
N GLN A 131 8.45 0.02 0.96
CA GLN A 131 9.88 -0.19 1.08
C GLN A 131 10.47 -0.68 -0.24
N ALA A 132 11.30 0.14 -0.87
CA ALA A 132 12.04 -0.23 -2.05
C ALA A 132 13.39 -0.88 -1.71
N ILE A 133 13.76 -1.89 -2.47
CA ILE A 133 15.04 -2.62 -2.36
C ILE A 133 15.60 -2.79 -3.76
N LYS A 134 16.83 -2.34 -3.99
CA LYS A 134 17.53 -2.46 -5.27
C LYS A 134 18.43 -3.70 -5.25
N PHE A 135 18.14 -4.66 -6.13
CA PHE A 135 18.87 -5.92 -6.19
C PHE A 135 20.04 -5.89 -7.16
N ASN A 136 20.00 -5.05 -8.20
CA ASN A 136 20.96 -5.05 -9.32
C ASN A 136 21.09 -6.43 -10.00
N ASP A 137 20.13 -7.32 -9.78
CA ASP A 137 20.15 -8.71 -10.24
C ASP A 137 18.71 -9.22 -10.41
N LYS A 138 18.41 -9.73 -11.61
CA LYS A 138 17.09 -10.23 -11.98
C LYS A 138 16.68 -11.46 -11.17
N GLU A 139 17.60 -12.39 -10.93
CA GLU A 139 17.29 -13.65 -10.26
C GLU A 139 17.06 -13.43 -8.76
N LYS A 140 17.86 -12.57 -8.12
CA LYS A 140 17.65 -12.17 -6.72
C LYS A 140 16.31 -11.49 -6.54
N LEU A 141 15.92 -10.58 -7.44
CA LEU A 141 14.61 -9.94 -7.43
C LEU A 141 13.47 -10.99 -7.50
N ILE A 142 13.53 -11.90 -8.48
CA ILE A 142 12.50 -12.94 -8.66
C ILE A 142 12.44 -13.87 -7.44
N ASN A 143 13.59 -14.30 -6.92
CA ASN A 143 13.67 -15.18 -5.77
C ASN A 143 13.19 -14.49 -4.49
N PHE A 144 13.40 -13.18 -4.37
CA PHE A 144 12.84 -12.38 -3.29
C PHE A 144 11.31 -12.39 -3.34
N CYS A 145 10.69 -12.05 -4.48
CA CYS A 145 9.23 -12.07 -4.62
C CYS A 145 8.66 -13.48 -4.37
N LYS A 146 9.28 -14.54 -4.91
CA LYS A 146 8.89 -15.94 -4.62
C LYS A 146 9.05 -16.31 -3.14
N GLY A 147 9.98 -15.70 -2.44
CA GLY A 147 10.16 -15.85 -1.00
C GLY A 147 9.02 -15.24 -0.21
N ILE A 148 8.63 -14.01 -0.56
CA ILE A 148 7.48 -13.30 0.04
C ILE A 148 6.18 -14.09 -0.20
N GLN A 149 5.95 -14.58 -1.42
CA GLN A 149 4.78 -15.39 -1.73
C GLN A 149 4.73 -16.67 -0.87
N GLN A 150 5.86 -17.37 -0.71
CA GLN A 150 5.92 -18.56 0.15
C GLN A 150 5.67 -18.24 1.63
N GLY A 151 6.03 -17.04 2.09
CA GLY A 151 5.74 -16.56 3.45
C GLY A 151 4.32 -16.03 3.65
N SER A 152 3.47 -16.04 2.62
CA SER A 152 2.09 -15.54 2.69
C SER A 152 1.14 -16.58 3.31
N PRO A 153 0.03 -16.16 3.95
CA PRO A 153 -0.93 -17.09 4.54
C PRO A 153 -1.82 -17.79 3.49
N VAL A 154 -2.12 -17.12 2.38
CA VAL A 154 -2.95 -17.62 1.28
C VAL A 154 -2.07 -17.86 0.05
N ASP A 155 -2.37 -18.90 -0.73
CA ASP A 155 -1.69 -19.23 -1.99
C ASP A 155 -0.15 -19.35 -1.87
N SER A 156 0.36 -19.74 -0.70
CA SER A 156 1.81 -19.88 -0.48
C SER A 156 2.48 -20.96 -1.32
N PHE A 157 1.70 -21.92 -1.83
CA PHE A 157 2.14 -22.96 -2.75
C PHE A 157 2.19 -22.48 -4.21
N VAL A 158 1.55 -21.35 -4.54
CA VAL A 158 1.57 -20.77 -5.87
C VAL A 158 2.88 -20.00 -6.04
N SER A 159 3.68 -20.39 -7.03
CA SER A 159 4.95 -19.73 -7.32
C SER A 159 4.72 -18.59 -8.30
N CYS A 160 4.94 -17.34 -7.87
CA CYS A 160 4.85 -16.19 -8.78
C CYS A 160 5.97 -16.20 -9.84
N GLU A 161 5.65 -15.70 -11.03
CA GLU A 161 6.57 -15.60 -12.16
C GLU A 161 6.39 -14.27 -12.91
N PRO A 162 7.41 -13.80 -13.64
CA PRO A 162 7.26 -12.65 -14.54
C PRO A 162 6.13 -12.85 -15.54
N TRP A 163 5.27 -11.86 -15.68
CA TRP A 163 4.17 -11.87 -16.64
C TRP A 163 3.98 -10.49 -17.28
N ASP A 164 3.41 -10.47 -18.48
CA ASP A 164 3.11 -9.24 -19.20
C ASP A 164 1.84 -8.61 -18.60
N MET A 165 2.00 -7.45 -17.96
CA MET A 165 0.87 -6.70 -17.41
C MET A 165 0.42 -5.62 -18.41
N PRO A 166 -0.87 -5.54 -18.77
CA PRO A 166 -1.38 -4.49 -19.64
C PRO A 166 -1.02 -3.09 -19.13
N GLY A 167 -0.41 -2.28 -20.00
CA GLY A 167 0.05 -0.92 -19.66
C GLY A 167 1.51 -0.81 -19.22
N TYR A 168 2.18 -1.93 -18.94
CA TYR A 168 3.63 -1.97 -18.69
C TYR A 168 4.39 -2.40 -19.95
N LYS A 169 5.53 -1.76 -20.20
CA LYS A 169 6.43 -2.14 -21.30
C LYS A 169 7.24 -3.40 -20.98
N ASP A 170 7.62 -3.53 -19.72
CA ASP A 170 8.43 -4.64 -19.21
C ASP A 170 7.55 -5.59 -18.39
N GLN A 171 7.94 -6.86 -18.32
CA GLN A 171 7.27 -7.83 -17.46
C GLN A 171 7.26 -7.37 -16.00
N VAL A 172 6.26 -7.79 -15.25
CA VAL A 172 6.14 -7.53 -13.80
C VAL A 172 6.09 -8.86 -13.07
N ILE A 173 6.60 -8.92 -11.84
CA ILE A 173 6.37 -10.03 -10.92
C ILE A 173 5.62 -9.51 -9.68
N MET A 174 4.69 -10.31 -9.15
CA MET A 174 3.91 -9.95 -7.97
C MET A 174 3.77 -11.13 -7.02
N ALA A 175 4.02 -10.88 -5.74
CA ALA A 175 3.68 -11.74 -4.62
C ALA A 175 2.51 -11.11 -3.86
N ALA A 176 1.38 -11.81 -3.79
CA ALA A 176 0.11 -11.28 -3.30
C ALA A 176 -0.79 -12.38 -2.68
N GLY A 177 -0.26 -13.12 -1.70
CA GLY A 177 -1.01 -14.15 -0.97
C GLY A 177 -1.88 -13.59 0.16
N ALA A 178 -2.83 -12.71 -0.18
CA ALA A 178 -3.67 -11.97 0.76
C ALA A 178 -5.04 -12.62 1.00
N PHE A 179 -5.65 -12.34 2.16
CA PHE A 179 -7.04 -12.72 2.45
C PHE A 179 -8.02 -11.92 1.60
N ILE A 180 -7.78 -10.62 1.42
CA ILE A 180 -8.56 -9.76 0.53
C ILE A 180 -7.79 -9.60 -0.78
N GLN A 181 -8.44 -9.95 -1.89
CA GLN A 181 -7.81 -9.92 -3.22
C GLN A 181 -7.27 -8.52 -3.55
N GLY A 182 -5.96 -8.41 -3.79
CA GLY A 182 -5.29 -7.16 -4.12
C GLY A 182 -5.07 -6.21 -2.94
N SER A 183 -5.35 -6.64 -1.70
CA SER A 183 -5.05 -5.87 -0.50
C SER A 183 -3.54 -5.65 -0.36
N SER A 184 -3.14 -4.40 -0.23
CA SER A 184 -1.72 -4.01 -0.11
C SER A 184 -1.35 -3.48 1.27
N ILE A 185 -2.28 -3.54 2.23
CA ILE A 185 -1.97 -3.48 3.65
C ILE A 185 -1.57 -4.86 4.21
N GLU A 186 -1.86 -5.92 3.47
CA GLU A 186 -1.33 -7.26 3.69
C GLU A 186 0.07 -7.40 3.05
N LEU A 187 0.91 -8.28 3.60
CA LEU A 187 2.29 -8.44 3.13
C LEU A 187 2.30 -8.85 1.66
N SER A 188 2.93 -8.01 0.83
CA SER A 188 3.02 -8.20 -0.61
C SER A 188 4.32 -7.61 -1.14
N ALA A 189 4.71 -8.03 -2.34
CA ALA A 189 5.83 -7.42 -3.04
C ALA A 189 5.65 -7.49 -4.55
N ASP A 190 5.99 -6.41 -5.25
CA ASP A 190 5.92 -6.34 -6.70
C ASP A 190 7.12 -5.60 -7.31
N ALA A 191 7.41 -5.91 -8.56
CA ALA A 191 8.56 -5.33 -9.25
C ALA A 191 8.43 -5.40 -10.76
N PRO A 192 8.77 -4.32 -11.51
CA PRO A 192 9.05 -4.43 -12.92
C PRO A 192 10.40 -5.15 -13.13
N ILE A 193 10.43 -6.08 -14.09
CA ILE A 193 11.62 -6.87 -14.46
C ILE A 193 12.49 -6.03 -15.41
N ARG A 194 13.14 -5.01 -14.86
CA ARG A 194 14.08 -4.14 -15.57
C ARG A 194 15.15 -3.62 -14.62
N ASP A 195 16.29 -3.23 -15.19
CA ASP A 195 17.38 -2.59 -14.44
C ASP A 195 16.91 -1.31 -13.72
N PRO A 196 17.30 -1.06 -12.45
CA PRO A 196 18.25 -1.82 -11.62
C PRO A 196 17.59 -2.86 -10.69
N PHE A 197 16.50 -3.49 -11.14
CA PHE A 197 15.77 -4.57 -10.45
C PHE A 197 15.36 -4.18 -9.03
N ILE A 198 14.41 -3.23 -8.94
CA ILE A 198 13.89 -2.73 -7.67
C ILE A 198 12.58 -3.45 -7.34
N ALA A 199 12.52 -4.12 -6.19
CA ALA A 199 11.25 -4.57 -5.62
C ALA A 199 10.68 -3.51 -4.69
N TYR A 200 9.36 -3.43 -4.66
CA TYR A 200 8.58 -2.71 -3.67
C TYR A 200 7.94 -3.75 -2.77
N LEU A 201 8.26 -3.72 -1.48
CA LEU A 201 7.61 -4.49 -0.44
C LEU A 201 6.70 -3.56 0.35
N GLN A 202 5.49 -4.01 0.64
CA GLN A 202 4.53 -3.25 1.43
C GLN A 202 3.64 -4.18 2.27
N GLY A 203 3.01 -3.57 3.26
CA GLY A 203 2.01 -4.22 4.10
C GLY A 203 2.59 -5.24 5.09
N GLY A 204 1.67 -5.86 5.81
CA GLY A 204 1.93 -6.76 6.93
C GLY A 204 0.93 -6.49 8.04
N LEU A 205 -0.09 -7.35 8.16
CA LEU A 205 -1.14 -7.17 9.20
C LEU A 205 -0.57 -7.24 10.61
N THR A 206 0.51 -8.00 10.79
CA THR A 206 1.29 -8.05 12.02
C THR A 206 2.78 -7.95 11.66
N PHE A 207 3.55 -7.31 12.53
CA PHE A 207 4.99 -7.22 12.38
C PHE A 207 5.65 -8.60 12.37
N ASP A 208 5.13 -9.55 13.15
CA ASP A 208 5.61 -10.92 13.17
C ASP A 208 5.49 -11.59 11.79
N HIS A 209 4.36 -11.44 11.11
CA HIS A 209 4.17 -11.98 9.76
C HIS A 209 5.11 -11.33 8.76
N ALA A 210 5.21 -9.99 8.77
CA ALA A 210 6.13 -9.26 7.91
C ALA A 210 7.58 -9.75 8.09
N LYS A 211 8.04 -9.83 9.33
CA LYS A 211 9.39 -10.33 9.68
C LYS A 211 9.62 -11.75 9.17
N ILE A 212 8.67 -12.67 9.37
CA ILE A 212 8.79 -14.06 8.91
C ILE A 212 8.90 -14.12 7.39
N GLY A 213 8.01 -13.42 6.66
CA GLY A 213 8.05 -13.39 5.20
C GLY A 213 9.35 -12.82 4.65
N ILE A 214 9.85 -11.73 5.25
CA ILE A 214 11.14 -11.12 4.89
C ILE A 214 12.29 -12.09 5.15
N LEU A 215 12.33 -12.80 6.28
CA LEU A 215 13.39 -13.76 6.60
C LEU A 215 13.39 -14.97 5.65
N ILE A 216 12.22 -15.50 5.30
CA ILE A 216 12.09 -16.56 4.29
C ILE A 216 12.66 -16.08 2.96
N SER A 217 12.31 -14.85 2.56
CA SER A 217 12.76 -14.25 1.31
C SER A 217 14.27 -14.00 1.28
N LEU A 218 14.82 -13.38 2.33
CA LEU A 218 16.25 -13.13 2.46
C LEU A 218 17.07 -14.43 2.43
N SER A 219 16.56 -15.50 3.05
CA SER A 219 17.19 -16.82 3.04
C SER A 219 17.22 -17.48 1.65
N LYS A 220 16.39 -17.03 0.70
CA LYS A 220 16.44 -17.53 -0.69
C LYS A 220 17.48 -16.81 -1.53
N ILE A 221 17.79 -15.55 -1.22
CA ILE A 221 18.69 -14.72 -2.03
C ILE A 221 20.15 -14.73 -1.53
N LEU A 222 20.38 -15.11 -0.27
CA LEU A 222 21.72 -15.23 0.32
C LEU A 222 22.34 -16.63 0.20
N LYS A 223 21.67 -17.56 -0.51
CA LYS A 223 22.23 -18.89 -0.77
C LYS A 223 23.42 -18.85 -1.71
#